data_AF-A0A2K9E3F0-F1
#
_entry.id   AF-A0A2K9E3F0-F1
#
_cell.length_a   1.000
_cell.length_b   1.000
_cell.length_c   1.000
_cell.angle_alpha   90.00
_cell.angle_beta   90.00
_cell.angle_gamma   90.00
#
_symmetry.space_group_name_H-M   'P 1'
#
loop_
_entity.id
_entity.type
_entity.pdbx_description
1 polymer ?
#
loop_
_entity_poly.entity_id
_entity_poly.type
_entity_poly.pdbx_seq_one_letter_code
_entity_poly.pdbx_strand_id
1 'polypeptide(L)'
;MKHRLKAVSIFMLTFAYIISYYLLCSTPPYQNIVKGEILSTRSIILTNLVTASFVAFAYFHKKSIYKTIAIVCILFSSFAVLPHSKFLIGSGEIEKFIPTEITAVMMLGVIVFLMFALRFKKFEEYLKEWPLEGVEEREIHKILKEKIKFYSVFNILISGVCLFLIATGFKTFYENASASFVVFTAFLGLAVITGCIAFISKSIFFTK
;
A
#
# COMPACT_ATOMS: atom_id res chain seq x y z
N MET A 1 -5.76 24.62 8.86
CA MET A 1 -5.64 23.14 8.86
C MET A 1 -5.76 22.52 7.46
N LYS A 2 -6.76 22.92 6.67
CA LYS A 2 -7.06 22.44 5.30
C LYS A 2 -5.84 22.36 4.35
N HIS A 3 -5.09 23.45 4.18
CA HIS A 3 -3.93 23.47 3.28
C HIS A 3 -2.81 22.52 3.72
N ARG A 4 -2.61 22.33 5.03
CA ARG A 4 -1.61 21.40 5.56
C ARG A 4 -2.02 19.95 5.29
N LEU A 5 -3.30 19.60 5.50
CA LEU A 5 -3.80 18.25 5.22
C LEU A 5 -3.67 17.89 3.73
N LYS A 6 -4.04 18.82 2.84
CA LYS A 6 -3.89 18.63 1.39
C LYS A 6 -2.43 18.43 0.99
N ALA A 7 -1.52 19.28 1.48
CA ALA A 7 -0.10 19.18 1.16
C ALA A 7 0.51 17.85 1.64
N VAL A 8 0.23 17.45 2.89
CA VAL A 8 0.72 16.18 3.45
C VAL A 8 0.13 15.00 2.68
N SER A 9 -1.15 15.06 2.33
CA SER A 9 -1.82 14.02 1.56
C SER A 9 -1.19 13.81 0.18
N ILE A 10 -0.93 14.89 -0.56
CA ILE A 10 -0.25 14.85 -1.86
C ILE A 10 1.17 14.31 -1.69
N PHE A 11 1.91 14.81 -0.70
CA PHE A 11 3.27 14.37 -0.43
C PHE A 11 3.33 12.86 -0.21
N MET A 12 2.50 12.31 0.69
CA MET A 12 2.44 10.87 0.95
C MET A 12 2.07 10.08 -0.32
N LEU A 13 1.12 10.57 -1.12
CA LEU A 13 0.73 9.94 -2.37
C LEU A 13 1.89 9.91 -3.39
N THR A 14 2.66 10.99 -3.49
CA THR A 14 3.84 11.09 -4.36
C THR A 14 4.93 10.12 -3.92
N PHE A 15 5.21 10.02 -2.62
CA PHE A 15 6.19 9.05 -2.11
C PHE A 15 5.76 7.60 -2.36
N ALA A 16 4.48 7.28 -2.13
CA ALA A 16 3.93 5.97 -2.49
C ALA A 16 4.13 5.66 -3.97
N TYR A 17 3.86 6.62 -4.85
CA TYR A 17 4.04 6.48 -6.29
C TYR A 17 5.50 6.23 -6.65
N ILE A 18 6.44 7.06 -6.16
CA ILE A 18 7.87 6.92 -6.44
C ILE A 18 8.38 5.54 -6.04
N ILE A 19 8.03 5.08 -4.83
CA ILE A 19 8.45 3.77 -4.33
C ILE A 19 7.83 2.64 -5.17
N SER A 20 6.52 2.73 -5.48
CA SER A 20 5.84 1.72 -6.29
C SER A 20 6.40 1.64 -7.71
N TYR A 21 6.76 2.78 -8.30
CA TYR A 21 7.38 2.84 -9.62
C TYR A 21 8.79 2.27 -9.59
N TYR A 22 9.57 2.57 -8.55
CA TYR A 22 10.87 1.92 -8.34
C TYR A 22 10.72 0.39 -8.23
N LEU A 23 9.74 -0.09 -7.46
CA LEU A 23 9.44 -1.52 -7.35
C LEU A 23 9.15 -2.15 -8.72
N LEU A 24 8.32 -1.50 -9.57
CA LEU A 24 8.06 -1.94 -10.93
C LEU A 24 9.34 -1.98 -11.77
N CYS A 25 10.15 -0.92 -11.72
CA CYS A 25 11.41 -0.81 -12.45
C CYS A 25 12.39 -1.92 -12.08
N SER A 26 12.37 -2.39 -10.84
CA SER A 26 13.23 -3.47 -10.35
C SER A 26 12.74 -4.87 -10.73
N THR A 27 11.66 -5.00 -11.51
CA THR A 27 11.16 -6.30 -11.98
C THR A 27 11.83 -6.74 -13.30
N PRO A 28 12.16 -8.03 -13.48
CA PRO A 28 12.70 -8.57 -14.73
C PRO A 28 11.83 -8.30 -15.95
N PRO A 29 10.47 -8.39 -15.89
CA PRO A 29 9.65 -8.02 -17.03
C PRO A 29 9.92 -6.58 -17.50
N TYR A 30 10.04 -5.64 -16.56
CA TYR A 30 10.34 -4.25 -16.90
C TYR A 30 11.77 -4.07 -17.43
N GLN A 31 12.76 -4.66 -16.74
CA GLN A 31 14.17 -4.60 -17.15
C GLN A 31 14.40 -5.22 -18.53
N ASN A 32 13.75 -6.35 -18.83
CA ASN A 32 13.86 -7.03 -20.12
C ASN A 32 13.21 -6.23 -21.26
N ILE A 33 12.17 -5.44 -20.97
CA ILE A 33 11.57 -4.49 -21.94
C ILE A 33 12.54 -3.34 -22.20
N VAL A 34 13.11 -2.74 -21.15
CA VAL A 34 14.01 -1.57 -21.28
C VAL A 34 15.35 -1.93 -21.94
N LYS A 35 15.91 -3.11 -21.63
CA LYS A 35 17.19 -3.57 -22.22
C LYS A 35 17.03 -4.13 -23.63
N GLY A 36 15.80 -4.28 -24.13
CA GLY A 36 15.52 -4.80 -25.46
C GLY A 36 15.89 -6.28 -25.65
N GLU A 37 16.24 -7.00 -24.57
CA GLU A 37 16.88 -8.31 -24.69
C GLU A 37 15.90 -9.43 -25.06
N ILE A 38 14.61 -9.37 -24.71
CA ILE A 38 13.63 -10.35 -25.21
C ILE A 38 12.21 -9.74 -25.23
N LEU A 39 11.72 -9.37 -26.42
CA LEU A 39 10.28 -9.25 -26.70
C LEU A 39 9.64 -10.66 -26.73
N SER A 40 9.65 -11.34 -25.58
CA SER A 40 8.92 -12.61 -25.47
C SER A 40 7.43 -12.29 -25.54
N THR A 41 6.63 -13.17 -26.16
CA THR A 41 5.18 -13.01 -26.27
C THR A 41 4.54 -12.76 -24.89
N ARG A 42 5.12 -13.31 -23.81
CA ARG A 42 4.70 -13.06 -22.42
C ARG A 42 4.92 -11.61 -21.98
N SER A 43 6.04 -10.99 -22.34
CA SER A 43 6.35 -9.59 -21.98
C SER A 43 5.41 -8.61 -22.70
N ILE A 44 5.08 -8.89 -23.97
CA ILE A 44 4.10 -8.11 -24.74
C ILE A 44 2.70 -8.25 -24.14
N ILE A 45 2.28 -9.48 -23.82
CA ILE A 45 1.00 -9.74 -23.17
C ILE A 45 0.93 -9.01 -21.82
N LEU A 46 1.98 -9.07 -21.00
CA LEU A 46 2.03 -8.39 -19.71
C LEU A 46 1.91 -6.86 -19.87
N THR A 47 2.66 -6.28 -20.79
CA THR A 47 2.64 -4.84 -21.06
C THR A 47 1.27 -4.38 -21.58
N ASN A 48 0.68 -5.16 -22.48
CA ASN A 48 -0.68 -4.90 -22.98
C ASN A 48 -1.74 -5.09 -21.90
N LEU A 49 -1.59 -6.07 -21.00
CA LEU A 49 -2.49 -6.28 -19.87
C LEU A 49 -2.40 -5.12 -18.86
N VAL A 50 -1.19 -4.65 -18.55
CA VAL A 50 -0.95 -3.49 -17.69
C VAL A 50 -1.55 -2.24 -18.31
N THR A 51 -1.31 -2.02 -19.60
CA THR A 51 -1.81 -0.85 -20.32
C THR A 51 -3.33 -0.89 -20.44
N ALA A 52 -3.92 -2.04 -20.78
CA ALA A 52 -5.38 -2.22 -20.84
C ALA A 52 -6.02 -2.03 -19.46
N SER A 53 -5.39 -2.54 -18.40
CA SER A 53 -5.85 -2.33 -17.02
C SER A 53 -5.82 -0.85 -16.66
N PHE A 54 -4.74 -0.14 -17.01
CA PHE A 54 -4.58 1.30 -16.75
C PHE A 54 -5.61 2.13 -17.52
N VAL A 55 -5.85 1.82 -18.80
CA VAL A 55 -6.83 2.51 -19.65
C VAL A 55 -8.26 2.25 -19.17
N ALA A 56 -8.60 0.99 -18.86
CA ALA A 56 -9.88 0.64 -18.26
C ALA A 56 -10.08 1.38 -16.92
N PHE A 57 -9.04 1.44 -16.09
CA PHE A 57 -9.12 2.15 -14.80
C PHE A 57 -9.31 3.66 -14.95
N ALA A 58 -8.53 4.30 -15.83
CA ALA A 58 -8.64 5.72 -16.11
C ALA A 58 -10.03 6.08 -16.65
N TYR A 59 -10.60 5.21 -17.49
CA TYR A 59 -11.94 5.35 -18.03
C TYR A 59 -13.03 5.22 -16.96
N PHE A 60 -12.96 4.18 -16.11
CA PHE A 60 -13.99 3.92 -15.08
C PHE A 60 -13.94 4.86 -13.87
N HIS A 61 -12.81 5.51 -13.58
CA HIS A 61 -12.60 6.25 -12.31
C HIS A 61 -12.39 7.76 -12.44
N LYS A 62 -13.02 8.39 -13.45
CA LYS A 62 -13.08 9.86 -13.68
C LYS A 62 -13.35 10.77 -12.44
N LYS A 63 -13.68 10.23 -11.25
CA LYS A 63 -14.10 11.00 -10.06
C LYS A 63 -13.06 11.18 -8.94
N SER A 64 -11.92 10.47 -8.90
CA SER A 64 -10.91 10.74 -7.85
C SER A 64 -9.49 10.29 -8.19
N ILE A 65 -8.64 11.25 -8.58
CA ILE A 65 -7.20 11.08 -8.85
C ILE A 65 -6.48 10.26 -7.76
N TYR A 66 -6.82 10.47 -6.48
CA TYR A 66 -6.22 9.74 -5.36
C TYR A 66 -6.48 8.23 -5.37
N LYS A 67 -7.69 7.82 -5.78
CA LYS A 67 -8.04 6.39 -5.84
C LYS A 67 -7.32 5.75 -7.01
N THR A 68 -7.28 6.44 -8.15
CA THR A 68 -6.54 6.01 -9.34
C THR A 68 -5.06 5.81 -9.02
N ILE A 69 -4.39 6.81 -8.42
CA ILE A 69 -2.96 6.69 -8.08
C ILE A 69 -2.73 5.58 -7.06
N ALA A 70 -3.58 5.43 -6.03
CA ALA A 70 -3.44 4.35 -5.07
C ALA A 70 -3.50 2.97 -5.74
N ILE A 71 -4.40 2.78 -6.70
CA ILE A 71 -4.55 1.51 -7.42
C ILE A 71 -3.37 1.26 -8.34
N VAL A 72 -2.87 2.30 -9.02
CA VAL A 72 -1.63 2.22 -9.81
C VAL A 72 -0.46 1.81 -8.94
N CYS A 73 -0.31 2.41 -7.75
CA CYS A 73 0.75 2.04 -6.81
C CYS A 73 0.66 0.57 -6.38
N ILE A 74 -0.56 0.07 -6.10
CA ILE A 74 -0.80 -1.34 -5.75
C ILE A 74 -0.46 -2.25 -6.94
N LEU A 75 -0.89 -1.89 -8.16
CA LEU A 75 -0.61 -2.64 -9.37
C LEU A 75 0.89 -2.71 -9.67
N PHE A 76 1.60 -1.59 -9.56
CA PHE A 76 3.05 -1.54 -9.78
C PHE A 76 3.80 -2.39 -8.75
N SER A 77 3.41 -2.28 -7.49
CA SER A 77 4.05 -3.05 -6.42
C SER A 77 3.72 -4.54 -6.49
N SER A 78 2.55 -4.94 -6.99
CA SER A 78 2.20 -6.35 -7.14
C SER A 78 3.08 -7.08 -8.14
N PHE A 79 3.56 -6.41 -9.20
CA PHE A 79 4.53 -7.00 -10.12
C PHE A 79 5.88 -7.31 -9.48
N ALA A 80 6.27 -6.59 -8.43
CA ALA A 80 7.45 -6.90 -7.63
C ALA A 80 7.22 -8.07 -6.68
N VAL A 81 6.01 -8.20 -6.11
CA VAL A 81 5.69 -9.23 -5.12
C VAL A 81 5.38 -10.60 -5.74
N LEU A 82 4.63 -10.62 -6.86
CA LEU A 82 4.16 -11.85 -7.51
C LEU A 82 5.27 -12.88 -7.77
N PRO A 83 6.47 -12.50 -8.23
CA PRO A 83 7.48 -13.51 -8.55
C PRO A 83 8.17 -14.07 -7.30
N HIS A 84 8.28 -13.29 -6.21
CA HIS A 84 8.71 -13.82 -4.91
C HIS A 84 7.71 -14.83 -4.32
N SER A 85 6.43 -14.74 -4.69
CA SER A 85 5.39 -15.67 -4.21
C SER A 85 5.40 -17.06 -4.89
N LYS A 86 6.33 -17.31 -5.83
CA LYS A 86 6.42 -18.54 -6.64
C LYS A 86 5.16 -18.89 -7.46
N PHE A 87 4.12 -18.05 -7.46
CA PHE A 87 2.94 -18.18 -8.33
C PHE A 87 3.30 -18.10 -9.82
N LEU A 88 4.41 -17.44 -10.17
CA LEU A 88 4.96 -17.41 -11.52
C LEU A 88 6.16 -18.36 -11.58
N ILE A 89 5.98 -19.50 -12.25
CA ILE A 89 7.01 -20.52 -12.49
C ILE A 89 8.14 -19.90 -13.35
N GLY A 90 9.38 -19.93 -12.87
CA GLY A 90 10.59 -19.41 -13.56
C GLY A 90 11.19 -18.10 -13.00
N SER A 91 10.82 -17.70 -11.78
CA SER A 91 11.01 -16.35 -11.22
C SER A 91 12.24 -16.13 -10.31
N GLY A 92 13.17 -17.09 -10.21
CA GLY A 92 14.37 -16.98 -9.37
C GLY A 92 15.32 -15.82 -9.73
N GLU A 93 15.07 -15.12 -10.84
CA GLU A 93 15.89 -13.99 -11.27
C GLU A 93 15.57 -12.67 -10.54
N ILE A 94 14.44 -12.56 -9.83
CA ILE A 94 14.09 -11.31 -9.14
C ILE A 94 15.03 -10.95 -8.01
N GLU A 95 15.54 -11.94 -7.28
CA GLU A 95 16.52 -11.72 -6.22
C GLU A 95 17.83 -11.11 -6.75
N LYS A 96 18.10 -11.22 -8.06
CA LYS A 96 19.25 -10.56 -8.72
C LYS A 96 19.05 -9.04 -8.85
N PHE A 97 17.81 -8.55 -8.79
CA PHE A 97 17.48 -7.13 -8.98
C PHE A 97 17.07 -6.44 -7.68
N ILE A 98 16.27 -7.10 -6.85
CA ILE A 98 15.90 -6.60 -5.52
C ILE A 98 15.70 -7.77 -4.52
N PRO A 99 16.39 -7.73 -3.35
CA PRO A 99 16.19 -8.72 -2.31
C PRO A 99 14.75 -8.74 -1.78
N THR A 100 14.26 -9.94 -1.45
CA THR A 100 12.88 -10.17 -0.98
C THR A 100 12.55 -9.36 0.28
N GLU A 101 13.53 -9.14 1.15
CA GLU A 101 13.43 -8.35 2.37
C GLU A 101 13.18 -6.88 2.04
N ILE A 102 13.93 -6.33 1.08
CA ILE A 102 13.80 -4.93 0.65
C ILE A 102 12.46 -4.75 -0.04
N THR A 103 12.03 -5.68 -0.89
CA THR A 103 10.71 -5.66 -1.53
C THR A 103 9.58 -5.61 -0.49
N ALA A 104 9.66 -6.44 0.57
CA ALA A 104 8.65 -6.46 1.63
C ALA A 104 8.58 -5.13 2.41
N VAL A 105 9.72 -4.54 2.76
CA VAL A 105 9.79 -3.24 3.46
C VAL A 105 9.27 -2.12 2.56
N MET A 106 9.66 -2.09 1.29
CA MET A 106 9.19 -1.09 0.33
C MET A 106 7.68 -1.19 0.09
N MET A 107 7.15 -2.42 -0.03
CA MET A 107 5.70 -2.64 -0.18
C MET A 107 4.94 -2.15 1.06
N LEU A 108 5.44 -2.44 2.27
CA LEU A 108 4.86 -1.90 3.49
C LEU A 108 4.88 -0.37 3.49
N GLY A 109 5.99 0.23 3.05
CA GLY A 109 6.10 1.68 2.87
C GLY A 109 5.02 2.25 1.94
N VAL A 110 4.82 1.64 0.76
CA VAL A 110 3.75 2.03 -0.18
C VAL A 110 2.38 1.97 0.51
N ILE A 111 2.06 0.87 1.19
CA ILE A 111 0.77 0.71 1.88
C ILE A 111 0.55 1.81 2.92
N VAL A 112 1.54 2.05 3.79
CA VAL A 112 1.47 3.05 4.86
C VAL A 112 1.26 4.44 4.29
N PHE A 113 2.02 4.82 3.25
CA PHE A 113 1.88 6.11 2.61
C PHE A 113 0.50 6.29 1.95
N LEU A 114 -0.01 5.27 1.26
CA LEU A 114 -1.35 5.31 0.67
C LEU A 114 -2.44 5.44 1.74
N MET A 115 -2.32 4.72 2.86
CA MET A 115 -3.25 4.82 3.99
C MET A 115 -3.31 6.25 4.53
N PHE A 116 -2.16 6.89 4.78
CA PHE A 116 -2.11 8.29 5.22
C PHE A 116 -2.68 9.25 4.17
N ALA A 117 -2.30 9.12 2.90
CA ALA A 117 -2.79 9.98 1.83
C ALA A 117 -4.32 9.94 1.72
N LEU A 118 -4.89 8.74 1.61
CA LEU A 118 -6.34 8.58 1.49
C LEU A 118 -7.09 9.07 2.73
N ARG A 119 -6.53 8.86 3.93
CA ARG A 119 -7.17 9.33 5.16
C ARG A 119 -7.14 10.84 5.31
N PHE A 120 -6.00 11.48 5.03
CA PHE A 120 -5.91 12.94 5.09
C PHE A 120 -6.77 13.63 4.05
N LYS A 121 -6.93 13.03 2.86
CA LYS A 121 -7.92 13.49 1.89
C LYS A 121 -9.34 13.44 2.47
N LYS A 122 -9.74 12.34 3.12
CA LYS A 122 -11.07 12.23 3.75
C LYS A 122 -11.29 13.29 4.83
N PHE A 123 -10.27 13.61 5.62
CA PHE A 123 -10.35 14.70 6.59
C PHE A 123 -10.47 16.09 5.94
N GLU A 124 -9.87 16.29 4.76
CA GLU A 124 -10.08 17.50 3.96
C GLU A 124 -11.53 17.62 3.46
N GLU A 125 -12.16 16.51 3.09
CA GLU A 125 -13.57 16.43 2.67
C GLU A 125 -14.49 16.79 3.86
N TYR A 126 -14.26 16.23 5.05
CA TYR A 126 -15.01 16.59 6.27
C TYR A 126 -14.90 18.08 6.63
N LEU A 127 -13.74 18.71 6.40
CA LEU A 127 -13.59 20.16 6.59
C LEU A 127 -14.41 21.02 5.63
N LYS A 128 -14.92 20.45 4.52
CA LYS A 128 -15.77 21.14 3.55
C LYS A 128 -17.24 20.83 3.79
N GLU A 129 -17.56 19.61 4.19
CA GLU A 129 -18.93 19.10 4.32
C GLU A 129 -19.58 19.49 5.66
N TRP A 130 -18.90 19.27 6.79
CA TRP A 130 -19.50 19.49 8.12
C TRP A 130 -19.90 20.95 8.42
N PRO A 131 -19.20 21.99 7.91
CA PRO A 131 -19.70 23.36 8.05
C PRO A 131 -21.04 23.59 7.33
N LEU A 132 -21.30 22.89 6.22
CA LEU A 132 -22.56 22.97 5.48
C LEU A 132 -23.70 22.26 6.22
N GLU A 133 -23.36 21.32 7.10
CA GLU A 133 -24.29 20.59 7.98
C GLU A 133 -24.56 21.35 9.30
N GLY A 134 -23.99 22.55 9.47
CA GLY A 134 -24.20 23.40 10.65
C GLY A 134 -23.32 23.06 11.85
N VAL A 135 -22.29 22.22 11.69
CA VAL A 135 -21.35 21.90 12.77
C VAL A 135 -20.38 23.06 12.99
N GLU A 136 -20.17 23.44 14.24
CA GLU A 136 -19.26 24.53 14.58
C GLU A 136 -17.80 24.23 14.19
N GLU A 137 -17.13 25.20 13.57
CA GLU A 137 -15.74 25.03 13.10
C GLU A 137 -14.78 24.60 14.22
N ARG A 138 -14.97 25.11 15.44
CA ARG A 138 -14.14 24.74 16.61
C ARG A 138 -14.31 23.27 16.98
N GLU A 139 -15.53 22.77 16.91
CA GLU A 139 -15.85 21.38 17.21
C GLU A 139 -15.29 20.44 16.14
N ILE A 140 -15.43 20.80 14.86
CA ILE A 140 -14.81 20.09 13.72
C ILE A 140 -13.30 19.95 13.93
N HIS A 141 -12.62 21.05 14.29
CA HIS A 141 -11.17 21.03 14.53
C HIS A 141 -10.77 20.13 15.70
N LYS A 142 -11.53 20.14 16.80
CA LYS A 142 -11.30 19.27 17.96
C LYS A 142 -11.42 17.80 17.57
N ILE A 143 -12.52 17.43 16.91
CA ILE A 143 -12.79 16.05 16.47
C ILE A 143 -11.72 15.57 15.49
N LEU A 144 -11.35 16.38 14.50
CA LEU A 144 -10.35 16.00 13.51
C LEU A 144 -8.96 15.85 14.14
N LYS A 145 -8.59 16.70 15.08
CA LYS A 145 -7.30 16.58 15.78
C LYS A 145 -7.19 15.26 16.55
N GLU A 146 -8.25 14.86 17.25
CA GLU A 146 -8.31 13.57 17.95
C GLU A 146 -8.27 12.39 16.98
N LYS A 147 -9.06 12.44 15.88
CA LYS A 147 -9.05 11.40 14.84
C LYS A 147 -7.69 11.26 14.17
N ILE A 148 -6.99 12.36 13.89
CA ILE A 148 -5.63 12.34 13.34
C ILE A 148 -4.67 11.70 14.33
N LYS A 149 -4.70 12.11 15.61
CA LYS A 149 -3.81 11.55 16.64
C LYS A 149 -4.02 10.04 16.78
N PHE A 150 -5.26 9.60 16.95
CA PHE A 150 -5.60 8.19 17.09
C PHE A 150 -5.17 7.37 15.87
N TYR A 151 -5.48 7.87 14.66
CA TYR A 151 -5.13 7.17 13.42
C TYR A 151 -3.62 7.07 13.21
N SER A 152 -2.87 8.13 13.52
CA SER A 152 -1.40 8.11 13.46
C SER A 152 -0.80 7.08 14.42
N VAL A 153 -1.28 7.02 15.67
CA VAL A 153 -0.82 6.03 16.66
C VAL A 153 -1.12 4.61 16.19
N PHE A 154 -2.35 4.37 15.71
CA PHE A 154 -2.74 3.07 15.16
C PHE A 154 -1.85 2.64 13.99
N ASN A 155 -1.62 3.54 13.03
CA ASN A 155 -0.76 3.23 11.88
C ASN A 155 0.69 2.96 12.29
N ILE A 156 1.26 3.72 13.23
CA ILE A 156 2.61 3.47 13.74
C ILE A 156 2.68 2.09 14.39
N LEU A 157 1.70 1.74 15.23
CA LEU A 157 1.64 0.44 15.90
C LEU A 157 1.57 -0.70 14.88
N ILE A 158 0.62 -0.64 13.93
CA ILE A 158 0.45 -1.68 12.91
C ILE A 158 1.69 -1.79 12.03
N SER A 159 2.28 -0.67 11.61
CA SER A 159 3.51 -0.66 10.81
C SER A 159 4.68 -1.30 11.58
N GLY A 160 4.80 -1.01 12.88
CA GLY A 160 5.79 -1.63 13.75
C GLY A 160 5.63 -3.15 13.86
N VAL A 161 4.39 -3.62 14.05
CA VAL A 161 4.09 -5.06 14.05
C VAL A 161 4.39 -5.69 12.70
N CYS A 162 4.05 -5.04 11.59
CA CYS A 162 4.38 -5.53 10.25
C CYS A 162 5.89 -5.59 10.00
N LEU A 163 6.66 -4.59 10.42
CA LEU A 163 8.12 -4.63 10.32
C LEU A 163 8.73 -5.76 11.16
N PHE A 164 8.21 -5.97 12.37
CA PHE A 164 8.59 -7.11 13.21
C PHE A 164 8.28 -8.45 12.53
N LEU A 165 7.09 -8.58 11.95
CA LEU A 165 6.69 -9.78 11.20
C LEU A 165 7.56 -10.02 9.96
N ILE A 166 7.94 -8.96 9.24
CA ILE A 166 8.89 -9.03 8.12
C ILE A 166 10.23 -9.58 8.63
N ALA A 167 10.83 -8.94 9.64
CA ALA A 167 12.15 -9.35 10.16
C ALA A 167 12.15 -10.77 10.71
N THR A 168 11.13 -11.13 11.48
CA THR A 168 10.99 -12.48 12.07
C THR A 168 10.62 -13.54 11.05
N GLY A 169 9.79 -13.21 10.06
CA GLY A 169 9.43 -14.11 8.96
C GLY A 169 10.64 -14.52 8.13
N PHE A 170 11.50 -13.56 7.77
CA PHE A 170 12.75 -13.88 7.06
C PHE A 170 13.73 -14.66 7.93
N LYS A 171 13.90 -14.28 9.20
CA LYS A 171 14.73 -15.06 10.14
C LYS A 171 14.26 -16.51 10.24
N THR A 172 12.95 -16.73 10.30
CA THR A 172 12.34 -18.07 10.31
C THR A 172 12.67 -18.86 9.05
N PHE A 173 12.64 -18.19 7.90
CA PHE A 173 12.90 -18.79 6.59
C PHE A 173 14.37 -19.18 6.41
N TYR A 174 15.32 -18.38 6.92
CA TYR A 174 16.75 -18.61 6.74
C TYR A 174 17.43 -19.45 7.83
N GLU A 175 16.94 -19.43 9.07
CA GLU A 175 17.65 -20.03 10.23
C GLU A 175 16.96 -21.27 10.84
N ASN A 176 16.04 -21.94 10.13
CA ASN A 176 15.29 -23.10 10.65
C ASN A 176 14.69 -22.83 12.04
N ALA A 177 13.78 -21.85 12.13
CA ALA A 177 13.16 -21.52 13.41
C ALA A 177 12.30 -22.66 13.97
N SER A 178 12.19 -22.68 15.30
CA SER A 178 11.36 -23.66 16.03
C SER A 178 9.89 -23.60 15.61
N ALA A 179 9.21 -24.76 15.62
CA ALA A 179 7.79 -24.87 15.25
C ALA A 179 6.88 -23.97 16.11
N SER A 180 7.19 -23.78 17.39
CA SER A 180 6.45 -22.89 18.29
C SER A 180 6.55 -21.42 17.85
N PHE A 181 7.71 -20.99 17.35
CA PHE A 181 7.92 -19.65 16.82
C PHE A 181 7.13 -19.41 15.51
N VAL A 182 7.08 -20.43 14.63
CA VAL A 182 6.28 -20.39 13.39
C VAL A 182 4.79 -20.23 13.72
N VAL A 183 4.27 -21.00 14.67
CA VAL A 183 2.85 -20.91 15.08
C VAL A 183 2.55 -19.53 15.70
N PHE A 184 3.44 -19.01 16.54
CA PHE A 184 3.27 -17.69 17.14
C PHE A 184 3.22 -16.57 16.11
N THR A 185 4.15 -16.57 15.14
CA THR A 185 4.20 -15.56 14.07
C THR A 185 2.98 -15.64 13.15
N ALA A 186 2.48 -16.85 12.84
CA ALA A 186 1.25 -17.04 12.10
C ALA A 186 0.02 -16.50 12.85
N PHE A 187 -0.09 -16.78 14.15
CA PHE A 187 -1.18 -16.26 14.99
C PHE A 187 -1.15 -14.73 15.09
N LEU A 188 0.05 -14.15 15.24
CA LEU A 188 0.23 -12.70 15.27
C LEU A 188 -0.19 -12.07 13.93
N GLY A 189 0.19 -12.68 12.80
CA GLY A 189 -0.25 -12.25 11.47
C GLY A 189 -1.78 -12.30 11.30
N LEU A 190 -2.41 -13.39 11.73
CA LEU A 190 -3.87 -13.53 11.74
C LEU A 190 -4.54 -12.47 12.61
N ALA A 191 -4.05 -12.25 13.83
CA ALA A 191 -4.58 -11.24 14.74
C ALA A 191 -4.51 -9.83 14.12
N VAL A 192 -3.42 -9.50 13.42
CA VAL A 192 -3.28 -8.24 12.67
C VAL A 192 -4.31 -8.15 11.54
N ILE A 193 -4.47 -9.20 10.73
CA ILE A 193 -5.47 -9.23 9.65
C ILE A 193 -6.88 -9.05 10.22
N THR A 194 -7.25 -9.81 11.24
CA THR A 194 -8.55 -9.71 11.89
C THR A 194 -8.77 -8.33 12.51
N GLY A 195 -7.75 -7.76 13.16
CA GLY A 195 -7.79 -6.41 13.71
C GLY A 195 -8.00 -5.34 12.64
N CYS A 196 -7.31 -5.45 11.51
CA CYS A 196 -7.49 -4.57 10.35
C CYS A 196 -8.90 -4.69 9.76
N ILE A 197 -9.42 -5.92 9.57
CA ILE A 197 -10.79 -6.15 9.08
C ILE A 197 -11.81 -5.55 10.05
N ALA A 198 -11.70 -5.83 11.35
CA ALA A 198 -12.60 -5.29 12.37
C ALA A 198 -12.56 -3.75 12.40
N PHE A 199 -11.38 -3.15 12.28
CA PHE A 199 -11.20 -1.71 12.22
C PHE A 199 -11.89 -1.10 10.98
N ILE A 200 -11.70 -1.69 9.80
CA ILE A 200 -12.34 -1.25 8.55
C ILE A 200 -13.87 -1.40 8.65
N SER A 201 -14.37 -2.56 9.10
CA SER A 201 -15.80 -2.82 9.23
C SER A 201 -16.47 -1.88 10.23
N LYS A 202 -15.85 -1.61 11.38
CA LYS A 202 -16.39 -0.65 12.36
C LYS A 202 -16.36 0.78 11.81
N SER A 203 -15.35 1.14 11.02
CA SER A 203 -15.26 2.42 10.30
C SER A 203 -16.39 2.60 9.26
N ILE A 204 -16.88 1.52 8.66
CA ILE A 204 -18.03 1.53 7.72
C ILE A 204 -19.36 1.70 8.49
N PHE A 205 -19.47 1.13 9.68
CA PHE A 205 -20.69 1.23 10.51
C PHE A 205 -20.87 2.57 11.24
N PHE A 206 -19.80 3.35 11.43
CA PHE A 206 -19.88 4.74 11.94
C PHE A 206 -20.18 5.78 10.84
N THR A 207 -20.70 5.35 9.69
CA THR A 207 -21.19 6.21 8.60
C THR A 207 -22.72 6.23 8.50
N LYS A 208 -23.41 6.16 9.63
CA LYS A 208 -24.82 6.56 9.76
C LYS A 208 -24.96 7.59 10.86
#